data_AF-A0A219AGE1-F1
#
_entry.id   AF-A0A219AGE1-F1
#
_cell.length_a   1.000
_cell.length_b   1.000
_cell.length_c   1.000
_cell.angle_alpha   90.00
_cell.angle_beta   90.00
_cell.angle_gamma   90.00
#
_symmetry.space_group_name_H-M   'P 1'
#
loop_
_entity.id
_entity.type
_entity.pdbx_description
1 polymer ?
#
loop_
_entity_poly.entity_id
_entity_poly.type
_entity_poly.pdbx_seq_one_letter_code
_entity_poly.pdbx_strand_id
1 'polypeptide(L)'
;MREPCPNCFIIYCSNQEELETVYWTFYALWKNGFFHPYLCGSVIEMLRLFELKKLLQNFIQPGIEKAIRNPEMIHKIKSIHDLEQKQAEQSRLLSQLRATLIQKYYYSI
;
A
#
# COMPACT_ATOMS: atom_id res chain seq x y z
N MET A 1 -12.69 -6.38 -1.84
CA MET A 1 -12.12 -5.19 -2.50
C MET A 1 -11.86 -5.46 -3.99
N ARG A 2 -12.90 -5.70 -4.78
CA ARG A 2 -12.84 -5.70 -6.26
C ARG A 2 -14.04 -4.98 -6.89
N GLU A 3 -14.90 -4.40 -6.06
CA GLU A 3 -16.05 -3.66 -6.54
C GLU A 3 -15.64 -2.19 -6.75
N PRO A 4 -16.05 -1.58 -7.87
CA PRO A 4 -15.77 -0.19 -8.13
C PRO A 4 -16.47 0.68 -7.09
N CYS A 5 -15.69 1.44 -6.31
CA CYS A 5 -16.24 2.42 -5.39
C CYS A 5 -16.57 3.72 -6.13
N PRO A 6 -17.66 4.42 -5.78
CA PRO A 6 -17.94 5.75 -6.31
C PRO A 6 -16.76 6.70 -6.00
N ASN A 7 -16.43 7.58 -6.96
CA ASN A 7 -15.30 8.52 -6.89
C ASN A 7 -13.90 7.89 -6.87
N CYS A 8 -13.73 6.68 -7.44
CA CYS A 8 -12.44 6.03 -7.63
C CYS A 8 -12.05 5.95 -9.12
N PHE A 9 -10.76 5.85 -9.38
CA PHE A 9 -10.23 5.63 -10.74
C PHE A 9 -10.14 4.15 -11.05
N ILE A 10 -10.46 3.78 -12.30
CA ILE A 10 -10.35 2.41 -12.80
C ILE A 10 -9.19 2.36 -13.78
N ILE A 11 -8.29 1.41 -13.56
CA ILE A 11 -7.18 1.10 -14.48
C ILE A 11 -7.46 -0.28 -15.08
N TYR A 12 -7.59 -0.32 -16.40
CA TYR A 12 -7.74 -1.58 -17.13
C TYR A 12 -6.35 -2.14 -17.45
N CYS A 13 -6.13 -3.41 -17.12
CA CYS A 13 -4.90 -4.14 -17.42
C CYS A 13 -5.25 -5.31 -18.35
N SER A 14 -4.33 -5.67 -19.24
CA SER A 14 -4.56 -6.72 -20.25
C SER A 14 -4.33 -8.11 -19.68
N ASN A 15 -3.39 -8.23 -18.74
CA ASN A 15 -2.93 -9.50 -18.17
C ASN A 15 -2.90 -9.47 -16.64
N GLN A 16 -2.96 -10.64 -16.01
CA GLN A 16 -2.92 -10.75 -14.55
C GLN A 16 -1.56 -10.34 -13.97
N GLU A 17 -0.45 -10.65 -14.66
CA GLU A 17 0.89 -10.23 -14.25
C GLU A 17 1.07 -8.70 -14.31
N GLU A 18 0.49 -8.07 -15.34
CA GLU A 18 0.47 -6.61 -15.47
C GLU A 18 -0.35 -6.00 -14.32
N LEU A 19 -1.52 -6.57 -14.01
CA LEU A 19 -2.35 -6.13 -12.89
C LEU A 19 -1.59 -6.21 -11.56
N GLU A 20 -0.88 -7.30 -11.29
CA GLU A 20 -0.06 -7.42 -10.08
C GLU A 20 1.05 -6.38 -10.06
N THR A 21 1.75 -6.19 -11.17
CA THR A 21 2.85 -5.21 -11.26
C THR A 21 2.36 -3.80 -11.02
N VAL A 22 1.25 -3.43 -11.65
CA VAL A 22 0.58 -2.13 -11.45
C VAL A 22 0.16 -1.97 -10.01
N TYR A 23 -0.53 -2.96 -9.42
CA TYR A 23 -0.98 -2.91 -8.04
C TYR A 23 0.17 -2.68 -7.05
N TRP A 24 1.24 -3.47 -7.13
CA TRP A 24 2.38 -3.35 -6.21
C TRP A 24 3.18 -2.08 -6.43
N THR A 25 3.24 -1.56 -7.65
CA THR A 25 3.86 -0.27 -7.96
C THR A 25 3.07 0.87 -7.30
N PHE A 26 1.75 0.90 -7.49
CA PHE A 26 0.88 1.89 -6.85
C PHE A 26 0.92 1.78 -5.32
N TYR A 27 0.92 0.56 -4.78
CA TYR A 27 1.05 0.32 -3.35
C TYR A 27 2.36 0.88 -2.79
N ALA A 28 3.49 0.62 -3.46
CA ALA A 28 4.79 1.13 -3.04
C ALA A 28 4.85 2.67 -3.10
N LEU A 29 4.33 3.28 -4.16
CA LEU A 29 4.25 4.75 -4.29
C LEU A 29 3.37 5.36 -3.20
N TRP A 30 2.23 4.75 -2.91
CA TRP A 30 1.33 5.18 -1.84
C TRP A 30 2.00 5.09 -0.47
N LYS A 31 2.66 3.96 -0.16
CA LYS A 31 3.34 3.75 1.13
C LYS A 31 4.49 4.74 1.35
N ASN A 32 5.19 5.16 0.30
CA ASN A 32 6.24 6.18 0.36
C ASN A 32 5.68 7.62 0.38
N GLY A 33 4.37 7.80 0.37
CA GLY A 33 3.73 9.10 0.39
C GLY A 33 3.88 9.91 -0.90
N PHE A 34 4.24 9.27 -2.02
CA PHE A 34 4.46 9.94 -3.31
C PHE A 34 3.26 10.79 -3.75
N PHE A 35 2.04 10.33 -3.44
CA PHE A 35 0.83 11.03 -3.83
C PHE A 35 0.47 12.22 -2.92
N HIS A 36 1.04 12.31 -1.70
CA HIS A 36 0.64 13.32 -0.70
C HIS A 36 0.70 14.78 -1.21
N PRO A 37 1.75 15.21 -1.96
CA PRO A 37 1.80 16.56 -2.50
C PRO A 37 0.73 16.86 -3.56
N TYR A 38 0.15 15.83 -4.17
CA TYR A 38 -0.82 15.94 -5.25
C TYR A 38 -2.26 15.74 -4.77
N LEU A 39 -2.45 15.31 -3.52
CA LEU A 39 -3.76 15.20 -2.90
C LEU A 39 -4.34 16.60 -2.68
N CYS A 40 -5.62 16.75 -2.99
CA CYS A 40 -6.38 17.98 -2.85
C CYS A 40 -7.66 17.69 -2.06
N GLY A 41 -8.19 18.68 -1.36
CA GLY A 41 -9.45 18.55 -0.63
C GLY A 41 -9.27 18.78 0.87
N SER A 42 -10.24 19.46 1.48
CA SER A 42 -10.13 19.87 2.89
C SER A 42 -10.63 18.79 3.85
N VAL A 43 -11.72 18.11 3.51
CA VAL A 43 -12.36 17.10 4.37
C VAL A 43 -12.00 15.69 3.91
N ILE A 44 -11.86 15.49 2.61
CA ILE A 44 -11.51 14.22 1.98
C ILE A 44 -10.37 14.50 1.02
N GLU A 45 -9.22 13.86 1.25
CA GLU A 45 -8.09 13.91 0.34
C GLU A 45 -8.43 13.16 -0.95
N MET A 46 -8.31 13.85 -2.09
CA MET A 46 -8.62 13.32 -3.40
C MET A 46 -7.53 13.69 -4.40
N LEU A 47 -7.16 12.72 -5.23
CA LEU A 47 -6.31 12.96 -6.39
C LEU A 47 -7.20 13.34 -7.57
N ARG A 48 -6.92 14.46 -8.24
CA ARG A 48 -7.68 14.86 -9.44
C ARG A 48 -7.30 13.98 -10.63
N LEU A 49 -8.27 13.61 -11.47
CA LEU A 49 -8.03 12.77 -12.65
C LEU A 49 -6.95 13.34 -13.56
N PHE A 50 -6.93 14.67 -13.75
CA PHE A 50 -5.93 15.34 -14.57
C PHE A 50 -4.51 15.19 -14.03
N GLU A 51 -4.35 15.32 -12.71
CA GLU A 51 -3.06 15.16 -12.03
C GLU A 51 -2.63 13.69 -12.05
N LEU A 52 -3.56 12.76 -11.81
CA LEU A 52 -3.28 11.33 -11.96
C LEU A 52 -2.81 11.00 -13.38
N LYS A 53 -3.47 11.52 -14.43
CA LYS A 53 -3.07 11.29 -15.82
C LYS A 53 -1.66 11.79 -16.12
N LYS A 54 -1.28 12.97 -15.61
CA LYS A 54 0.09 13.50 -15.74
C LYS A 54 1.11 12.63 -15.02
N LEU A 55 0.81 12.24 -13.78
CA LEU A 55 1.69 11.37 -13.00
C LEU A 55 1.87 10.01 -13.68
N LEU A 56 0.78 9.47 -14.21
CA LEU A 56 0.77 8.23 -14.98
C LEU A 56 1.73 8.32 -16.17
N GLN A 57 1.57 9.32 -17.03
CA GLN A 57 2.39 9.45 -18.24
C GLN A 57 3.86 9.75 -17.93
N ASN A 58 4.14 10.60 -16.94
CA ASN A 58 5.50 11.09 -16.70
C ASN A 58 6.34 10.19 -15.80
N PHE A 59 5.72 9.52 -14.81
CA PHE A 59 6.44 8.82 -13.74
C PHE A 59 6.04 7.36 -13.62
N ILE A 60 4.74 7.07 -13.60
CA ILE A 60 4.26 5.74 -13.26
C ILE A 60 4.41 4.78 -14.45
N GLN A 61 4.17 5.24 -15.69
CA GLN A 61 4.37 4.44 -16.89
C GLN A 61 5.83 3.96 -17.05
N PRO A 62 6.87 4.85 -17.00
CA PRO A 62 8.25 4.38 -17.04
C PRO A 62 8.64 3.57 -15.79
N GLY A 63 7.97 3.81 -14.65
CA GLY A 63 8.13 2.99 -13.44
C GLY A 63 7.59 1.56 -13.62
N ILE A 64 6.41 1.42 -14.20
CA ILE A 64 5.78 0.13 -14.53
C ILE A 64 6.63 -0.61 -15.57
N GLU A 65 7.09 0.05 -16.63
CA GLU A 65 7.96 -0.57 -17.63
C GLU A 65 9.28 -1.09 -17.01
N LYS A 66 9.87 -0.33 -16.08
CA LYS A 66 11.04 -0.79 -15.32
C LYS A 66 10.72 -1.96 -14.40
N ALA A 67 9.55 -1.94 -13.75
CA ALA A 67 9.09 -3.03 -12.88
C ALA A 67 8.80 -4.33 -13.67
N ILE A 68 8.25 -4.21 -14.88
CA ILE A 68 8.06 -5.34 -15.80
C ILE A 68 9.43 -5.91 -16.22
N ARG A 69 10.43 -5.06 -16.47
CA ARG A 69 11.79 -5.51 -16.81
C ARG A 69 12.52 -6.16 -15.63
N ASN A 70 12.25 -5.73 -14.40
CA ASN A 70 12.86 -6.23 -13.17
C ASN A 70 11.80 -6.82 -12.21
N PRO A 71 11.28 -8.03 -12.47
CA PRO A 71 10.28 -8.67 -11.62
C PRO A 71 10.79 -8.93 -10.19
N GLU A 72 12.12 -9.05 -10.00
CA GLU A 72 12.74 -9.18 -8.68
C GLU A 72 12.42 -8.03 -7.74
N MET A 73 12.21 -6.81 -8.26
CA MET A 73 11.90 -5.65 -7.44
C MET A 73 10.50 -5.78 -6.81
N ILE A 74 9.52 -6.25 -7.58
CA ILE A 74 8.16 -6.50 -7.08
C ILE A 74 8.17 -7.62 -6.04
N HIS A 75 8.94 -8.69 -6.26
CA HIS A 75 9.12 -9.74 -5.27
C HIS A 75 9.72 -9.22 -3.96
N LYS A 76 10.74 -8.36 -4.03
CA LYS A 76 11.32 -7.72 -2.84
C LYS A 76 10.29 -6.85 -2.10
N ILE A 77 9.49 -6.06 -2.82
CA ILE A 77 8.43 -5.24 -2.22
C ILE A 77 7.39 -6.13 -1.50
N LYS A 78 6.96 -7.23 -2.13
CA LYS A 78 6.07 -8.22 -1.51
C LYS A 78 6.67 -8.79 -0.22
N SER A 79 7.92 -9.25 -0.26
CA SER A 79 8.58 -9.81 0.92
C SER A 79 8.75 -8.80 2.05
N ILE A 80 9.04 -7.53 1.73
CA ILE A 80 9.09 -6.45 2.74
C ILE A 80 7.71 -6.25 3.37
N HIS A 81 6.65 -6.22 2.57
CA HIS A 81 5.29 -6.09 3.08
C HIS A 81 4.91 -7.23 4.04
N ASP A 82 5.25 -8.47 3.70
CA ASP A 82 5.01 -9.64 4.58
C ASP A 82 5.77 -9.54 5.90
N LEU A 83 7.01 -9.03 5.87
CA LEU A 83 7.81 -8.80 7.08
C LEU A 83 7.22 -7.69 7.94
N GLU A 84 6.75 -6.58 7.35
CA GLU A 84 6.05 -5.51 8.09
C GLU A 84 4.81 -6.05 8.82
N GLN A 85 4.00 -6.89 8.15
CA GLN A 85 2.81 -7.50 8.77
C GLN A 85 3.17 -8.41 9.94
N LYS A 86 4.19 -9.26 9.77
CA LYS A 86 4.67 -10.13 10.85
C LYS A 86 5.18 -9.32 12.05
N GLN A 87 5.91 -8.24 11.80
CA GLN A 87 6.42 -7.38 12.86
C GLN A 87 5.28 -6.66 13.61
N ALA A 88 4.28 -6.16 12.89
CA ALA A 88 3.10 -5.54 13.50
C ALA A 88 2.35 -6.52 14.39
N GLU A 89 2.18 -7.77 13.93
CA GLU A 89 1.53 -8.82 14.72
C GLU A 89 2.35 -9.19 15.97
N GLN A 90 3.67 -9.31 15.84
CA GLN A 90 4.55 -9.54 17.00
C GLN A 90 4.44 -8.42 18.03
N SER A 91 4.41 -7.17 17.60
CA SER A 91 4.22 -6.01 18.50
C SER A 91 2.86 -6.05 19.23
N ARG A 92 1.81 -6.47 18.52
CA ARG A 92 0.47 -6.68 19.09
C ARG A 92 0.47 -7.78 20.16
N LEU A 93 1.08 -8.92 19.86
CA LEU A 93 1.20 -10.04 20.80
C LEU A 93 2.00 -9.65 22.05
N LEU A 94 3.10 -8.91 21.90
CA LEU A 94 3.86 -8.39 23.03
C LEU A 94 3.04 -7.42 23.90
N SER A 95 2.24 -6.56 23.26
CA SER A 95 1.34 -5.65 23.98
C SER A 95 0.27 -6.40 24.77
N GLN A 96 -0.28 -7.46 24.20
CA GLN A 96 -1.23 -8.35 24.87
C GLN A 96 -0.58 -9.11 26.03
N LEU A 97 0.62 -9.67 25.82
CA LEU A 97 1.36 -10.36 26.87
C LEU A 97 1.61 -9.44 28.07
N ARG A 98 2.04 -8.20 27.81
CA ARG A 98 2.22 -7.18 28.86
C ARG A 98 0.91 -6.91 29.60
N ALA A 99 -0.22 -6.75 28.90
CA ALA A 99 -1.51 -6.54 29.52
C ALA A 99 -1.93 -7.72 30.41
N THR A 100 -1.76 -8.95 29.94
CA THR A 100 -2.07 -10.18 30.69
C THR A 100 -1.18 -10.33 31.92
N LEU A 101 0.11 -10.00 31.82
CA LEU A 101 1.04 -10.06 32.96
C LEU A 101 0.66 -9.06 34.05
N ILE A 102 0.35 -7.81 33.66
CA ILE A 102 -0.16 -6.79 34.59
C ILE A 102 -1.46 -7.27 35.22
N GLN A 103 -2.40 -7.77 34.41
CA GLN A 103 -3.66 -8.27 34.92
C GLN A 103 -3.47 -9.40 35.95
N LYS A 104 -2.59 -10.36 35.66
CA LYS A 104 -2.28 -11.46 36.58
C LYS A 104 -1.61 -10.97 37.87
N TYR A 105 -0.72 -9.98 37.79
CA TYR A 105 0.01 -9.48 38.96
C TYR A 105 -0.90 -8.65 39.89
N TYR A 106 -1.79 -7.82 39.34
CA TYR A 106 -2.62 -6.90 40.13
C TYR A 106 -4.01 -7.43 40.47
N TYR A 107 -4.56 -8.40 39.72
CA TYR A 107 -5.92 -8.94 39.94
C TYR A 107 -5.93 -10.38 40.44
N SER A 108 -4.77 -11.01 40.65
CA SER A 108 -4.70 -12.30 41.36
C SER A 108 -4.59 -12.02 42.86
N ILE A 109 -5.75 -11.92 43.52
CA ILE A 109 -5.92 -12.13 44.97
C ILE A 109 -6.06 -13.63 45.21
#